data_AF-A0A961NIZ7-F1
#
_entry.id   AF-A0A961NIZ7-F1
#
_cell.length_a   1.000
_cell.length_b   1.000
_cell.length_c   1.000
_cell.angle_alpha   90.00
_cell.angle_beta   90.00
_cell.angle_gamma   90.00
#
_symmetry.space_group_name_H-M   'P 1'
#
loop_
_entity.id
_entity.type
_entity.pdbx_description
1 polymer ?
#
loop_
_entity_poly.entity_id
_entity_poly.type
_entity_poly.pdbx_seq_one_letter_code
_entity_poly.pdbx_strand_id
1 'polypeptide(L)'
;FFRQKSGRASPVNLVFGRRQNTDRNQSDMFLMRGSLYHKISGIVFVLFILLHCPSQSTREYRALIENHARMRLVPSGSFMMGSTAADAPPNERPAHVVYLDAFYMSETPVTYRQYGEFVNAGAPLPAQWHYPSYNRPDQPVTGISWHEAVCYCNWRSLQEGRTPAYTVGDELDAWGYRILNLDSDADGYRLPTEAQFERAARGGLTAHPYPWGADFRNEYANYDQAHGFHEHEGLWWRLADVHSQKANAFGLRGMSGNVHEWMQDWYADNYAHIDPDSNPHGPDSGRVKVLRGGSWGSPSPEFLRVSRRSFAAPGFYNYDIGFRMVLPAEYAQTDSYNNAVAIDAELMESRVLRLCNMGRRNESPPRTMALDSEAFRRRLIAYIRDHFSESIYFHQQIDGQPILTPESMTDLILESTRIHNIHPLYLVGIMRSESGFGTVSFPRWFNNPMAYHWANWKMANGAPLYAPVVGRNRRYRNLREGFLIFSAGLRREIYIRAARQDFYRFHIVYVGSEALEWMNGIDRVYRDVLGIPFSRHEPSGDCGARIYRDWDELKHRYP
;
A
#
# COMPACT_ATOMS: atom_id res chain seq x y z
N PHE A 1 30.86 33.41 -37.98
CA PHE A 1 31.50 34.63 -37.43
C PHE A 1 32.48 34.20 -36.34
N PHE A 2 33.74 34.67 -36.45
CA PHE A 2 34.96 34.41 -35.67
C PHE A 2 34.80 34.52 -34.13
N ARG A 3 35.62 34.00 -33.21
CA ARG A 3 37.08 33.65 -33.08
C ARG A 3 37.22 32.92 -31.71
N GLN A 4 37.76 31.72 -31.50
CA GLN A 4 39.13 31.16 -31.53
C GLN A 4 40.18 31.69 -30.51
N LYS A 5 40.84 30.70 -29.84
CA LYS A 5 42.18 30.61 -29.15
C LYS A 5 42.13 30.55 -27.61
N SER A 6 42.60 29.55 -26.85
CA SER A 6 43.69 28.52 -26.88
C SER A 6 45.04 28.93 -26.24
N GLY A 7 45.54 28.13 -25.29
CA GLY A 7 46.97 27.96 -24.91
C GLY A 7 47.25 28.20 -23.41
N ARG A 8 47.50 27.21 -22.53
CA ARG A 8 48.66 26.30 -22.25
C ARG A 8 49.85 26.91 -21.48
N ALA A 9 50.16 26.23 -20.36
CA ALA A 9 51.48 25.89 -19.77
C ALA A 9 52.19 26.78 -18.71
N SER A 10 52.51 26.09 -17.61
CA SER A 10 53.35 26.25 -16.38
C SER A 10 54.80 26.80 -16.54
N PRO A 11 55.73 26.66 -15.57
CA PRO A 11 55.81 27.02 -14.12
C PRO A 11 57.14 27.75 -13.75
N VAL A 12 57.31 28.33 -12.54
CA VAL A 12 58.67 28.60 -11.98
C VAL A 12 58.69 28.54 -10.43
N ASN A 13 59.62 27.73 -9.90
CA ASN A 13 60.13 27.68 -8.52
C ASN A 13 61.30 28.68 -8.33
N LEU A 14 61.48 29.23 -7.11
CA LEU A 14 62.77 29.61 -6.46
C LEU A 14 62.42 30.23 -5.07
N VAL A 15 63.16 30.20 -3.96
CA VAL A 15 64.26 29.42 -3.36
C VAL A 15 64.76 30.30 -2.17
N PHE A 16 64.84 29.69 -0.98
CA PHE A 16 65.78 29.91 0.14
C PHE A 16 65.86 31.22 0.96
N GLY A 17 65.94 31.03 2.28
CA GLY A 17 66.53 31.95 3.25
C GLY A 17 66.62 31.37 4.67
N ARG A 18 67.79 30.79 5.02
CA ARG A 18 68.19 30.27 6.35
C ARG A 18 68.41 31.38 7.39
N ARG A 19 68.21 31.07 8.69
CA ARG A 19 69.09 31.51 9.80
C ARG A 19 69.11 30.50 10.96
N GLN A 20 70.31 30.12 11.36
CA GLN A 20 70.72 29.46 12.63
C GLN A 20 70.67 30.52 13.78
N ASN A 21 70.74 30.26 15.09
CA ASN A 21 71.60 29.35 15.86
C ASN A 21 71.23 29.33 17.38
N THR A 22 71.86 28.40 18.12
CA THR A 22 72.20 28.36 19.59
C THR A 22 71.06 28.21 20.64
N ASP A 23 71.14 27.41 21.71
CA ASP A 23 72.30 26.87 22.45
C ASP A 23 72.01 25.57 23.23
N ARG A 24 73.10 24.86 23.61
CA ARG A 24 73.16 23.64 24.43
C ARG A 24 73.14 23.93 25.95
N ASN A 25 72.51 23.02 26.71
CA ASN A 25 73.05 22.30 27.89
C ASN A 25 71.99 22.06 28.97
N GLN A 26 71.55 20.82 29.14
CA GLN A 26 71.74 20.05 30.37
C GLN A 26 71.05 18.69 30.21
N SER A 27 71.87 17.67 30.01
CA SER A 27 71.52 16.26 30.19
C SER A 27 72.13 15.81 31.52
N ASP A 28 71.49 14.80 32.11
CA ASP A 28 71.99 13.93 33.18
C ASP A 28 71.66 14.31 34.62
N MET A 29 70.38 14.12 34.99
CA MET A 29 70.08 13.40 36.23
C MET A 29 68.67 12.77 36.16
N PHE A 30 68.57 11.50 36.57
CA PHE A 30 67.35 10.69 36.72
C PHE A 30 66.87 9.84 35.53
N LEU A 31 67.78 8.99 35.06
CA LEU A 31 67.50 7.61 34.67
C LEU A 31 66.82 6.81 35.81
N MET A 32 65.52 7.04 36.05
CA MET A 32 64.65 6.12 36.83
C MET A 32 63.15 6.35 36.58
N ARG A 33 62.74 6.65 35.33
CA ARG A 33 61.32 6.78 34.94
C ARG A 33 60.93 6.08 33.63
N GLY A 34 61.77 5.17 33.12
CA GLY A 34 61.56 4.52 31.82
C GLY A 34 60.63 3.30 31.80
N SER A 35 60.41 2.63 32.93
CA SER A 35 59.69 1.34 32.96
C SER A 35 58.19 1.44 33.28
N LEU A 36 57.75 2.54 33.91
CA LEU A 36 56.33 2.74 34.25
C LEU A 36 55.55 3.43 33.11
N TYR A 37 56.20 4.30 32.33
CA TYR A 37 55.55 5.05 31.24
C TYR A 37 55.18 4.17 30.03
N HIS A 38 55.96 3.14 29.70
CA HIS A 38 55.64 2.24 28.58
C HIS A 38 54.51 1.24 28.93
N LYS A 39 54.34 0.88 30.21
CA LYS A 39 53.23 0.03 30.66
C LYS A 39 51.92 0.83 30.79
N ILE A 40 51.98 2.08 31.26
CA ILE A 40 50.79 2.96 31.37
C ILE A 40 50.34 3.46 30.00
N SER A 41 51.26 3.78 29.08
CA SER A 41 50.92 4.20 27.71
C SER A 41 50.27 3.07 26.90
N GLY A 42 50.71 1.82 27.07
CA GLY A 42 50.07 0.65 26.44
C GLY A 42 48.67 0.36 26.99
N ILE A 43 48.47 0.48 28.31
CA ILE A 43 47.15 0.27 28.95
C ILE A 43 46.16 1.37 28.57
N VAL A 44 46.60 2.63 28.48
CA VAL A 44 45.75 3.75 28.03
C VAL A 44 45.41 3.61 26.54
N PHE A 45 46.34 3.15 25.70
CA PHE A 45 46.07 2.92 24.27
C PHE A 45 45.14 1.72 24.02
N VAL A 46 45.26 0.64 24.80
CA VAL A 46 44.34 -0.51 24.76
C VAL A 46 42.97 -0.14 25.32
N LEU A 47 42.88 0.66 26.39
CA LEU A 47 41.61 1.22 26.87
C LEU A 47 40.99 2.19 25.87
N PHE A 48 41.79 2.98 25.15
CA PHE A 48 41.30 3.87 24.08
C PHE A 48 40.75 3.06 22.89
N ILE A 49 41.41 1.95 22.51
CA ILE A 49 40.93 1.03 21.48
C ILE A 49 39.67 0.29 21.96
N LEU A 50 39.58 -0.13 23.23
CA LEU A 50 38.38 -0.75 23.79
C LEU A 50 37.21 0.24 23.98
N LEU A 51 37.48 1.55 24.12
CA LEU A 51 36.47 2.61 24.25
C LEU A 51 36.07 3.26 22.91
N HIS A 52 36.92 3.22 21.88
CA HIS A 52 36.69 3.88 20.57
C HIS A 52 36.69 2.92 19.36
N CYS A 53 36.99 1.64 19.54
CA CYS A 53 36.73 0.62 18.54
C CYS A 53 35.40 -0.05 18.92
N PRO A 54 34.31 0.19 18.18
CA PRO A 54 33.12 -0.61 18.38
C PRO A 54 33.53 -2.06 18.18
N SER A 55 33.27 -2.91 19.19
CA SER A 55 33.33 -4.36 19.05
C SER A 55 32.70 -4.78 17.71
N GLN A 56 33.17 -5.88 17.12
CA GLN A 56 32.54 -6.44 15.92
C GLN A 56 31.02 -6.56 16.09
N SER A 57 30.56 -6.89 17.30
CA SER A 57 29.15 -6.89 17.71
C SER A 57 28.48 -5.51 17.67
N THR A 58 29.14 -4.39 17.99
CA THR A 58 28.51 -3.04 17.91
C THR A 58 28.55 -2.47 16.50
N ARG A 59 29.48 -2.90 15.64
CA ARG A 59 29.40 -2.64 14.18
C ARG A 59 28.29 -3.46 13.52
N GLU A 60 28.16 -4.74 13.88
CA GLU A 60 27.04 -5.58 13.45
C GLU A 60 25.71 -5.06 14.00
N TYR A 61 25.64 -4.60 15.25
CA TYR A 61 24.44 -4.01 15.86
C TYR A 61 24.05 -2.65 15.25
N ARG A 62 25.05 -1.81 14.91
CA ARG A 62 24.79 -0.56 14.16
C ARG A 62 24.38 -0.84 12.72
N ALA A 63 25.00 -1.82 12.06
CA ALA A 63 24.59 -2.26 10.72
C ALA A 63 23.21 -2.94 10.73
N LEU A 64 22.85 -3.65 11.80
CA LEU A 64 21.49 -4.10 12.09
C LEU A 64 20.58 -2.86 12.18
N ILE A 65 20.80 -1.93 13.10
CA ILE A 65 19.92 -0.75 13.28
C ILE A 65 19.84 0.14 12.02
N GLU A 66 20.88 0.18 11.19
CA GLU A 66 20.93 0.94 9.93
C GLU A 66 20.26 0.19 8.75
N ASN A 67 20.18 -1.14 8.77
CA ASN A 67 19.50 -1.95 7.73
C ASN A 67 18.11 -2.47 8.15
N HIS A 68 17.73 -2.42 9.43
CA HIS A 68 16.38 -2.77 9.87
C HIS A 68 15.40 -1.61 9.64
N ALA A 69 14.12 -1.94 9.44
CA ALA A 69 13.06 -0.94 9.51
C ALA A 69 13.23 -0.18 10.83
N ARG A 70 13.60 1.10 10.78
CA ARG A 70 13.80 1.91 11.99
C ARG A 70 12.51 1.89 12.78
N MET A 71 12.50 1.23 13.93
CA MET A 71 11.30 1.13 14.76
C MET A 71 11.28 2.28 15.78
N ARG A 72 10.10 2.87 15.99
CA ARG A 72 9.87 3.96 16.95
C ARG A 72 8.98 3.45 18.08
N LEU A 73 9.37 3.75 19.31
CA LEU A 73 8.59 3.43 20.49
C LEU A 73 7.36 4.33 20.56
N VAL A 74 6.18 3.71 20.64
CA VAL A 74 4.95 4.34 21.08
C VAL A 74 4.77 3.91 22.55
N PRO A 75 4.88 4.84 23.53
CA PRO A 75 4.77 4.52 24.97
C PRO A 75 3.42 3.85 25.29
N SER A 76 3.23 3.22 26.46
CA SER A 76 1.90 2.76 26.88
C SER A 76 0.99 3.93 27.33
N GLY A 77 -0.31 3.71 27.43
CA GLY A 77 -1.27 4.68 27.97
C GLY A 77 -2.54 4.87 27.15
N SER A 78 -3.50 5.58 27.75
CA SER A 78 -4.81 5.83 27.15
C SER A 78 -4.81 6.98 26.14
N PHE A 79 -5.70 6.89 25.15
CA PHE A 79 -5.98 7.99 24.23
C PHE A 79 -7.45 7.98 23.81
N MET A 80 -7.93 9.12 23.31
CA MET A 80 -9.26 9.23 22.70
C MET A 80 -9.20 8.74 21.26
N MET A 81 -9.81 7.59 20.98
CA MET A 81 -9.94 7.01 19.65
C MET A 81 -11.24 7.48 18.97
N GLY A 82 -11.21 7.69 17.67
CA GLY A 82 -12.33 8.22 16.90
C GLY A 82 -12.41 9.75 16.91
N SER A 83 -13.57 10.29 16.53
CA SER A 83 -13.76 11.73 16.36
C SER A 83 -15.00 12.27 17.05
N THR A 84 -14.84 13.40 17.74
CA THR A 84 -15.93 14.21 18.32
C THR A 84 -16.38 15.33 17.39
N ALA A 85 -15.74 15.50 16.22
CA ALA A 85 -16.08 16.57 15.29
C ALA A 85 -17.51 16.40 14.75
N ALA A 86 -18.24 17.50 14.58
CA ALA A 86 -19.65 17.49 14.18
C ALA A 86 -19.87 16.90 12.77
N ASP A 87 -18.88 17.03 11.90
CA ASP A 87 -18.83 16.51 10.53
C ASP A 87 -18.19 15.11 10.44
N ALA A 88 -17.81 14.49 11.57
CA ALA A 88 -17.29 13.14 11.56
C ALA A 88 -18.37 12.13 11.08
N PRO A 89 -18.04 11.27 10.11
CA PRO A 89 -18.96 10.24 9.64
C PRO A 89 -19.27 9.21 10.74
N PRO A 90 -20.37 8.46 10.61
CA PRO A 90 -20.79 7.49 11.63
C PRO A 90 -19.72 6.44 11.97
N ASN A 91 -18.88 6.05 11.00
CA ASN A 91 -17.85 5.05 11.21
C ASN A 91 -16.65 5.53 12.02
N GLU A 92 -16.47 6.84 12.19
CA GLU A 92 -15.45 7.44 13.07
C GLU A 92 -15.98 7.65 14.51
N ARG A 93 -17.21 7.22 14.80
CA ARG A 93 -17.94 7.46 16.04
C ARG A 93 -18.37 6.14 16.73
N PRO A 94 -18.69 6.17 18.03
CA PRO A 94 -18.43 7.28 18.97
C PRO A 94 -16.93 7.43 19.27
N ALA A 95 -16.51 8.64 19.63
CA ALA A 95 -15.20 8.80 20.25
C ALA A 95 -15.21 8.10 21.63
N HIS A 96 -14.17 7.33 21.92
CA HIS A 96 -14.09 6.51 23.13
C HIS A 96 -12.63 6.40 23.61
N VAL A 97 -12.45 6.11 24.90
CA VAL A 97 -11.11 5.95 25.49
C VAL A 97 -10.63 4.53 25.26
N VAL A 98 -9.39 4.41 24.77
CA VAL A 98 -8.71 3.13 24.56
C VAL A 98 -7.37 3.17 25.29
N TYR A 99 -7.04 2.10 26.02
CA TYR A 99 -5.70 1.89 26.58
C TYR A 99 -4.85 1.09 25.59
N LEU A 100 -3.56 1.39 25.48
CA LEU A 100 -2.65 0.55 24.71
C LEU A 100 -1.37 0.33 25.49
N ASP A 101 -0.88 -0.90 25.48
CA ASP A 101 0.48 -1.20 25.91
C ASP A 101 1.50 -0.47 25.05
N ALA A 102 2.74 -0.44 25.51
CA ALA A 102 3.84 0.08 24.72
C ALA A 102 4.10 -0.88 23.54
N PHE A 103 4.38 -0.33 22.37
CA PHE A 103 4.75 -1.10 21.20
C PHE A 103 5.73 -0.31 20.35
N TYR A 104 6.45 -1.01 19.49
CA TYR A 104 7.28 -0.40 18.47
C TYR A 104 6.53 -0.40 17.14
N MET A 105 6.66 0.66 16.36
CA MET A 105 6.09 0.78 15.01
C MET A 105 7.17 1.22 14.03
N SER A 106 7.16 0.69 12.80
CA SER A 106 8.06 1.14 11.75
C SER A 106 7.92 2.65 11.53
N GLU A 107 9.07 3.36 11.46
CA GLU A 107 9.16 4.80 11.20
C GLU A 107 8.38 5.19 9.94
N THR A 108 8.48 4.36 8.91
CA THR A 108 7.84 4.53 7.61
C THR A 108 7.02 3.29 7.26
N PRO A 109 6.11 3.38 6.27
CA PRO A 109 5.64 2.20 5.56
C PRO A 109 6.81 1.37 5.00
N VAL A 110 6.59 0.08 4.81
CA VAL A 110 7.56 -0.82 4.18
C VAL A 110 7.85 -0.31 2.77
N THR A 111 9.13 -0.15 2.45
CA THR A 111 9.58 0.41 1.17
C THR A 111 9.67 -0.66 0.08
N TYR A 112 9.70 -0.22 -1.18
CA TYR A 112 9.99 -1.07 -2.32
C TYR A 112 11.32 -1.82 -2.14
N ARG A 113 12.37 -1.14 -1.64
CA ARG A 113 13.67 -1.76 -1.37
C ARG A 113 13.55 -2.90 -0.34
N GLN A 114 12.90 -2.63 0.79
CA GLN A 114 12.71 -3.62 1.86
C GLN A 114 11.88 -4.82 1.38
N TYR A 115 10.77 -4.57 0.68
CA TYR A 115 9.97 -5.65 0.11
C TYR A 115 10.74 -6.43 -0.99
N GLY A 116 11.68 -5.77 -1.67
CA GLY A 116 12.54 -6.39 -2.66
C GLY A 116 13.41 -7.52 -2.08
N GLU A 117 13.79 -7.43 -0.81
CA GLU A 117 14.49 -8.52 -0.10
C GLU A 117 13.61 -9.77 -0.01
N PHE A 118 12.33 -9.59 0.35
CA PHE A 118 11.36 -10.68 0.40
C PHE A 118 11.08 -11.31 -0.97
N VAL A 119 10.98 -10.47 -2.01
CA VAL A 119 10.88 -10.92 -3.40
C VAL A 119 12.11 -11.73 -3.81
N ASN A 120 13.32 -11.27 -3.47
CA ASN A 120 14.56 -11.98 -3.76
C ASN A 120 14.66 -13.32 -3.02
N ALA A 121 14.04 -13.43 -1.84
CA ALA A 121 13.89 -14.70 -1.11
C ALA A 121 12.88 -15.68 -1.75
N GLY A 122 12.17 -15.27 -2.81
CA GLY A 122 11.26 -16.13 -3.58
C GLY A 122 9.77 -15.84 -3.38
N ALA A 123 9.43 -14.72 -2.73
CA ALA A 123 8.04 -14.29 -2.62
C ALA A 123 7.43 -13.91 -3.98
N PRO A 124 6.09 -13.99 -4.14
CA PRO A 124 5.42 -13.47 -5.32
C PRO A 124 5.70 -11.99 -5.53
N LEU A 125 5.79 -11.58 -6.80
CA LEU A 125 5.83 -10.16 -7.12
C LEU A 125 4.49 -9.50 -6.78
N PRO A 126 4.51 -8.34 -6.09
CA PRO A 126 3.34 -7.46 -5.97
C PRO A 126 2.80 -7.07 -7.33
N ALA A 127 1.53 -6.67 -7.37
CA ALA A 127 1.02 -5.97 -8.53
C ALA A 127 1.85 -4.69 -8.76
N GLN A 128 2.04 -4.34 -10.03
CA GLN A 128 2.79 -3.16 -10.45
C GLN A 128 4.28 -3.10 -10.08
N TRP A 129 4.88 -4.20 -9.62
CA TRP A 129 6.29 -4.25 -9.20
C TRP A 129 7.29 -3.66 -10.22
N HIS A 130 7.00 -3.79 -11.52
CA HIS A 130 7.85 -3.30 -12.61
C HIS A 130 7.45 -1.92 -13.17
N TYR A 131 6.44 -1.26 -12.60
CA TYR A 131 5.98 0.03 -13.12
C TYR A 131 6.92 1.14 -12.65
N PRO A 132 7.50 1.94 -13.57
CA PRO A 132 8.49 2.98 -13.24
C PRO A 132 8.03 4.04 -12.23
N SER A 133 6.72 4.17 -12.03
CA SER A 133 6.13 5.13 -11.11
C SER A 133 6.02 4.64 -9.66
N TYR A 134 6.16 3.33 -9.43
CA TYR A 134 5.92 2.66 -8.14
C TYR A 134 7.09 1.77 -7.70
N ASN A 135 8.26 1.92 -8.34
CA ASN A 135 9.41 1.05 -8.16
C ASN A 135 10.67 1.77 -7.71
N ARG A 136 10.55 2.99 -7.15
CA ARG A 136 11.70 3.68 -6.58
C ARG A 136 12.03 3.08 -5.21
N PRO A 137 13.32 2.88 -4.87
CA PRO A 137 13.72 2.16 -3.67
C PRO A 137 13.08 2.63 -2.36
N ASP A 138 12.96 3.95 -2.18
CA ASP A 138 12.45 4.57 -0.94
C ASP A 138 10.98 5.03 -1.05
N GLN A 139 10.26 4.60 -2.10
CA GLN A 139 8.79 4.67 -2.12
C GLN A 139 8.21 3.52 -1.29
N PRO A 140 7.01 3.67 -0.72
CA PRO A 140 6.31 2.55 -0.09
C PRO A 140 6.03 1.46 -1.14
N VAL A 141 6.12 0.19 -0.74
CA VAL A 141 5.63 -0.90 -1.56
C VAL A 141 4.11 -0.82 -1.65
N THR A 142 3.57 -1.00 -2.86
CA THR A 142 2.13 -1.03 -3.12
C THR A 142 1.77 -2.21 -4.01
N GLY A 143 0.49 -2.34 -4.36
CA GLY A 143 0.00 -3.45 -5.17
C GLY A 143 0.03 -4.78 -4.41
N ILE A 144 -0.04 -4.72 -3.07
CA ILE A 144 -0.07 -5.88 -2.19
C ILE A 144 -1.41 -6.00 -1.48
N SER A 145 -1.79 -7.24 -1.21
CA SER A 145 -2.93 -7.61 -0.40
C SER A 145 -2.59 -7.70 1.09
N TRP A 146 -3.61 -7.77 1.94
CA TRP A 146 -3.43 -7.98 3.37
C TRP A 146 -2.65 -9.27 3.66
N HIS A 147 -2.96 -10.34 2.92
CA HIS A 147 -2.26 -11.63 3.03
C HIS A 147 -0.77 -11.52 2.71
N GLU A 148 -0.41 -10.74 1.69
CA GLU A 148 0.99 -10.51 1.31
C GLU A 148 1.74 -9.64 2.33
N ALA A 149 1.06 -8.68 2.94
CA ALA A 149 1.60 -7.86 4.02
C ALA A 149 1.89 -8.70 5.28
N VAL A 150 0.94 -9.57 5.67
CA VAL A 150 1.11 -10.53 6.78
C VAL A 150 2.24 -11.52 6.51
N CYS A 151 2.30 -12.05 5.30
CA CYS A 151 3.38 -12.90 4.84
C CYS A 151 4.76 -12.26 5.01
N TYR A 152 4.89 -10.99 4.59
CA TYR A 152 6.11 -10.23 4.77
C TYR A 152 6.46 -10.06 6.26
N CYS A 153 5.46 -9.80 7.13
CA CYS A 153 5.69 -9.71 8.57
C CYS A 153 6.29 -11.00 9.14
N ASN A 154 5.70 -12.16 8.81
CA ASN A 154 6.22 -13.46 9.24
C ASN A 154 7.63 -13.73 8.70
N TRP A 155 7.86 -13.47 7.40
CA TRP A 155 9.18 -13.63 6.81
C TRP A 155 10.20 -12.74 7.52
N ARG A 156 9.85 -11.48 7.79
CA ARG A 156 10.74 -10.54 8.48
C ARG A 156 11.04 -10.98 9.90
N SER A 157 10.06 -11.54 10.62
CA SER A 157 10.29 -12.14 11.94
C SER A 157 11.35 -13.22 11.89
N LEU A 158 11.27 -14.14 10.91
CA LEU A 158 12.25 -15.21 10.74
C LEU A 158 13.65 -14.67 10.42
N GLN A 159 13.76 -13.62 9.59
CA GLN A 159 15.05 -12.99 9.29
C GLN A 159 15.74 -12.38 10.52
N GLU A 160 14.97 -12.12 11.58
CA GLU A 160 15.47 -11.56 12.85
C GLU A 160 15.43 -12.58 14.00
N GLY A 161 15.17 -13.86 13.70
CA GLY A 161 15.11 -14.94 14.70
C GLY A 161 13.92 -14.86 15.64
N ARG A 162 12.86 -14.13 15.26
CA ARG A 162 11.63 -13.94 16.05
C ARG A 162 10.57 -14.98 15.68
N THR A 163 9.69 -15.26 16.62
CA THR A 163 8.53 -16.14 16.42
C THR A 163 7.52 -15.45 15.48
N PRO A 164 7.16 -16.06 14.34
CA PRO A 164 6.17 -15.48 13.44
C PRO A 164 4.82 -15.24 14.14
N ALA A 165 4.25 -14.06 13.98
CA ALA A 165 3.00 -13.68 14.64
C ALA A 165 1.76 -14.32 14.01
N TYR A 166 1.86 -14.88 12.81
CA TYR A 166 0.72 -15.46 12.11
C TYR A 166 0.88 -16.94 11.85
N THR A 167 -0.13 -17.71 12.20
CA THR A 167 -0.24 -19.14 11.89
C THR A 167 -1.33 -19.37 10.86
N VAL A 168 -1.28 -20.51 10.17
CA VAL A 168 -2.23 -20.83 9.11
C VAL A 168 -3.24 -21.83 9.63
N GLY A 169 -4.50 -21.42 9.60
CA GLY A 169 -5.63 -22.27 9.89
C GLY A 169 -5.95 -23.24 8.76
N ASP A 170 -6.66 -24.30 9.10
CA ASP A 170 -7.05 -25.34 8.14
C ASP A 170 -8.20 -24.88 7.21
N GLU A 171 -8.99 -23.92 7.64
CA GLU A 171 -10.16 -23.41 6.92
C GLU A 171 -9.81 -22.36 5.85
N LEU A 172 -10.71 -22.19 4.88
CA LEU A 172 -10.65 -21.14 3.87
C LEU A 172 -11.67 -20.03 4.18
N ASP A 173 -11.30 -18.79 3.89
CA ASP A 173 -12.20 -17.65 3.93
C ASP A 173 -13.20 -17.65 2.74
N ALA A 174 -14.11 -16.68 2.72
CA ALA A 174 -15.12 -16.55 1.67
C ALA A 174 -14.54 -16.32 0.25
N TRP A 175 -13.24 -16.03 0.14
CA TRP A 175 -12.52 -15.81 -1.12
C TRP A 175 -11.60 -16.97 -1.48
N GLY A 176 -11.57 -18.05 -0.70
CA GLY A 176 -10.73 -19.22 -0.92
C GLY A 176 -9.28 -19.07 -0.43
N TYR A 177 -8.99 -18.10 0.45
CA TYR A 177 -7.68 -17.99 1.10
C TYR A 177 -7.68 -18.73 2.43
N ARG A 178 -6.58 -19.39 2.78
CA ARG A 178 -6.42 -19.96 4.13
C ARG A 178 -6.52 -18.86 5.19
N ILE A 179 -7.28 -19.13 6.24
CA ILE A 179 -7.41 -18.20 7.37
C ILE A 179 -6.05 -18.07 8.08
N LEU A 180 -5.60 -16.83 8.30
CA LEU A 180 -4.38 -16.53 9.04
C LEU A 180 -4.75 -16.06 10.45
N ASN A 181 -4.34 -16.82 11.45
CA ASN A 181 -4.61 -16.54 12.86
C ASN A 181 -3.45 -15.77 13.47
N LEU A 182 -3.74 -14.71 14.22
CA LEU A 182 -2.74 -13.97 14.98
C LEU A 182 -2.46 -14.72 16.29
N ASP A 183 -1.20 -15.01 16.53
CA ASP A 183 -0.68 -15.44 17.83
C ASP A 183 -0.31 -14.19 18.64
N SER A 184 -1.07 -13.92 19.70
CA SER A 184 -0.86 -12.75 20.56
C SER A 184 0.42 -12.84 21.40
N ASP A 185 0.94 -14.05 21.60
CA ASP A 185 2.10 -14.30 22.47
C ASP A 185 3.41 -14.28 21.66
N ALA A 186 3.34 -14.18 20.34
CA ALA A 186 4.49 -14.13 19.47
C ALA A 186 5.22 -12.77 19.55
N ASP A 187 6.55 -12.84 19.55
CA ASP A 187 7.46 -11.68 19.61
C ASP A 187 7.86 -11.10 18.25
N GLY A 188 7.26 -11.63 17.17
CA GLY A 188 7.53 -11.26 15.79
C GLY A 188 6.76 -10.04 15.30
N TYR A 189 7.16 -9.59 14.11
CA TYR A 189 6.49 -8.53 13.39
C TYR A 189 5.05 -8.92 13.04
N ARG A 190 4.17 -7.93 13.13
CA ARG A 190 2.78 -8.02 12.70
C ARG A 190 2.27 -6.69 12.15
N LEU A 191 1.08 -6.72 11.55
CA LEU A 191 0.37 -5.50 11.22
C LEU A 191 -0.10 -4.78 12.51
N PRO A 192 -0.13 -3.43 12.52
CA PRO A 192 -0.72 -2.68 13.63
C PRO A 192 -2.20 -3.01 13.78
N THR A 193 -2.70 -2.97 15.02
CA THR A 193 -4.14 -2.82 15.21
C THR A 193 -4.60 -1.42 14.79
N GLU A 194 -5.88 -1.25 14.50
CA GLU A 194 -6.45 0.04 14.13
C GLU A 194 -6.21 1.09 15.22
N ALA A 195 -6.36 0.68 16.49
CA ALA A 195 -6.08 1.53 17.64
C ALA A 195 -4.58 1.87 17.75
N GLN A 196 -3.69 0.90 17.54
CA GLN A 196 -2.24 1.13 17.54
C GLN A 196 -1.88 2.18 16.48
N PHE A 197 -2.44 2.08 15.27
CA PHE A 197 -2.21 3.05 14.23
C PHE A 197 -2.73 4.44 14.59
N GLU A 198 -3.98 4.57 15.09
CA GLU A 198 -4.53 5.89 15.40
C GLU A 198 -3.74 6.59 16.52
N ARG A 199 -3.40 5.85 17.58
CA ARG A 199 -2.59 6.37 18.68
C ARG A 199 -1.21 6.82 18.20
N ALA A 200 -0.57 5.99 17.39
CA ALA A 200 0.70 6.29 16.79
C ALA A 200 0.62 7.52 15.87
N ALA A 201 -0.45 7.65 15.07
CA ALA A 201 -0.68 8.76 14.15
C ALA A 201 -0.86 10.09 14.89
N ARG A 202 -1.61 10.08 15.99
CA ARG A 202 -1.84 11.23 16.85
C ARG A 202 -0.56 11.78 17.48
N GLY A 203 0.48 10.95 17.68
CA GLY A 203 1.78 11.43 18.16
C GLY A 203 1.69 12.18 19.50
N GLY A 204 0.82 11.74 20.41
CA GLY A 204 0.60 12.40 21.70
C GLY A 204 -0.38 13.58 21.68
N LEU A 205 -0.90 13.98 20.52
CA LEU A 205 -1.91 15.02 20.40
C LEU A 205 -3.31 14.49 20.73
N THR A 206 -4.07 15.25 21.52
CA THR A 206 -5.48 14.93 21.85
C THR A 206 -6.42 15.74 20.97
N ALA A 207 -7.46 15.10 20.42
CA ALA A 207 -8.52 15.74 19.63
C ALA A 207 -8.08 16.51 18.37
N HIS A 208 -6.85 16.30 17.88
CA HIS A 208 -6.40 16.87 16.62
C HIS A 208 -6.70 15.93 15.43
N PRO A 209 -7.16 16.48 14.28
CA PRO A 209 -7.48 15.72 13.08
C PRO A 209 -6.25 15.23 12.31
N TYR A 210 -5.09 15.87 12.44
CA TYR A 210 -3.88 15.49 11.69
C TYR A 210 -2.69 15.20 12.64
N PRO A 211 -1.69 14.42 12.20
CA PRO A 211 -0.49 14.09 12.99
C PRO A 211 0.32 15.31 13.46
N TRP A 212 0.09 16.46 12.83
CA TRP A 212 0.77 17.72 13.10
C TRP A 212 -0.13 18.81 13.70
N GLY A 213 -1.43 18.54 13.96
CA GLY A 213 -2.32 19.49 14.63
C GLY A 213 -3.69 19.66 13.97
N ALA A 214 -4.30 20.82 14.25
CA ALA A 214 -5.67 21.18 13.83
C ALA A 214 -5.77 21.51 12.34
N ASP A 215 -4.86 22.36 11.86
CA ASP A 215 -4.95 22.89 10.51
C ASP A 215 -4.27 21.97 9.49
N PHE A 216 -4.97 21.74 8.39
CA PHE A 216 -4.41 20.98 7.28
C PHE A 216 -3.27 21.76 6.61
N ARG A 217 -2.22 21.05 6.20
CA ARG A 217 -1.04 21.63 5.55
C ARG A 217 -0.65 20.79 4.35
N ASN A 218 -0.76 21.37 3.15
CA ASN A 218 -0.47 20.71 1.88
C ASN A 218 0.97 20.19 1.83
N GLU A 219 1.93 20.92 2.42
CA GLU A 219 3.34 20.52 2.42
C GLU A 219 3.63 19.25 3.24
N TYR A 220 2.71 18.80 4.10
CA TYR A 220 2.94 17.68 5.03
C TYR A 220 2.28 16.37 4.62
N ALA A 221 1.42 16.38 3.59
CA ALA A 221 0.64 15.23 3.20
C ALA A 221 0.67 15.02 1.68
N ASN A 222 0.93 13.79 1.25
CA ASN A 222 0.81 13.42 -0.15
C ASN A 222 -0.61 12.91 -0.48
N TYR A 223 -1.36 13.64 -1.30
CA TYR A 223 -2.76 13.35 -1.67
C TYR A 223 -3.13 13.94 -3.05
N ASP A 224 -4.34 13.67 -3.57
CA ASP A 224 -4.76 14.12 -4.90
C ASP A 224 -5.07 15.62 -4.87
N GLN A 225 -4.08 16.43 -5.27
CA GLN A 225 -4.19 17.89 -5.34
C GLN A 225 -4.70 18.41 -6.68
N ALA A 226 -5.23 17.57 -7.59
CA ALA A 226 -5.71 17.89 -8.94
C ALA A 226 -4.70 18.58 -9.90
N HIS A 227 -3.57 19.06 -9.40
CA HIS A 227 -2.59 19.89 -10.10
C HIS A 227 -1.15 19.49 -9.73
N GLY A 228 -0.82 18.21 -9.79
CA GLY A 228 0.54 17.72 -9.50
C GLY A 228 1.60 18.39 -10.38
N PHE A 229 2.12 19.53 -9.94
CA PHE A 229 3.25 20.24 -10.53
C PHE A 229 4.45 19.99 -9.64
N HIS A 230 5.46 19.35 -10.22
CA HIS A 230 6.68 18.81 -9.61
C HIS A 230 7.61 19.84 -8.95
N GLU A 231 7.18 21.08 -8.72
CA GLU A 231 8.08 22.22 -8.46
C GLU A 231 8.16 22.63 -6.98
N HIS A 232 7.33 22.08 -6.09
CA HIS A 232 7.33 22.43 -4.66
C HIS A 232 7.22 21.22 -3.72
N GLU A 233 7.82 21.32 -2.53
CA GLU A 233 7.56 20.40 -1.41
C GLU A 233 6.03 20.34 -1.15
N GLY A 234 5.48 19.14 -0.97
CA GLY A 234 4.02 18.96 -0.87
C GLY A 234 3.31 18.56 -2.16
N LEU A 235 3.96 18.66 -3.33
CA LEU A 235 3.36 18.42 -4.65
C LEU A 235 3.92 17.16 -5.31
N TRP A 236 3.70 16.00 -4.70
CA TRP A 236 4.17 14.74 -5.26
C TRP A 236 3.25 14.25 -6.39
N TRP A 237 3.87 13.74 -7.45
CA TRP A 237 3.17 12.98 -8.48
C TRP A 237 3.24 11.50 -8.12
N ARG A 238 2.12 10.93 -7.65
CA ARG A 238 2.00 9.55 -7.17
C ARG A 238 2.71 9.33 -5.82
N LEU A 239 3.49 8.26 -5.67
CA LEU A 239 4.15 7.92 -4.42
C LEU A 239 5.32 8.86 -4.10
N ALA A 240 5.34 9.37 -2.89
CA ALA A 240 6.44 10.12 -2.32
C ALA A 240 7.50 9.18 -1.72
N ASP A 241 8.74 9.67 -1.65
CA ASP A 241 9.77 9.09 -0.79
C ASP A 241 9.27 9.10 0.67
N VAL A 242 9.34 7.96 1.34
CA VAL A 242 8.82 7.82 2.70
C VAL A 242 9.53 8.74 3.72
N HIS A 243 10.80 9.08 3.47
CA HIS A 243 11.60 9.94 4.33
C HIS A 243 11.34 11.43 4.08
N SER A 244 10.73 11.79 2.95
CA SER A 244 10.30 13.18 2.69
C SER A 244 9.01 13.54 3.43
N GLN A 245 8.28 12.56 3.96
CA GLN A 245 7.06 12.80 4.75
C GLN A 245 7.41 13.33 6.14
N LYS A 246 6.61 14.28 6.65
CA LYS A 246 6.84 14.86 7.98
C LYS A 246 6.65 13.83 9.08
N ALA A 247 7.58 13.82 10.03
CA ALA A 247 7.47 12.99 11.23
C ALA A 247 6.58 13.68 12.28
N ASN A 248 5.75 12.90 12.98
CA ASN A 248 5.04 13.36 14.17
C ASN A 248 5.94 13.29 15.43
N ALA A 249 5.41 13.59 16.61
CA ALA A 249 6.21 13.64 17.84
C ALA A 249 6.77 12.28 18.30
N PHE A 250 6.21 11.16 17.82
CA PHE A 250 6.80 9.83 18.04
C PHE A 250 7.86 9.46 16.99
N GLY A 251 8.16 10.37 16.05
CA GLY A 251 9.13 10.15 15.00
C GLY A 251 8.59 9.30 13.85
N LEU A 252 7.28 9.09 13.75
CA LEU A 252 6.63 8.30 12.71
C LEU A 252 6.26 9.19 11.52
N ARG A 253 6.51 8.71 10.30
CA ARG A 253 6.31 9.42 9.03
C ARG A 253 5.19 8.79 8.22
N GLY A 254 4.55 9.61 7.38
CA GLY A 254 3.51 9.15 6.46
C GLY A 254 2.26 8.63 7.15
N MET A 255 1.90 9.19 8.32
CA MET A 255 0.68 8.78 9.05
C MET A 255 -0.61 9.39 8.47
N SER A 256 -0.48 10.30 7.50
CA SER A 256 -1.58 10.94 6.74
C SER A 256 -1.16 11.16 5.29
N GLY A 257 -1.71 10.37 4.37
CA GLY A 257 -1.42 10.39 2.93
C GLY A 257 -0.33 9.41 2.50
N ASN A 258 0.13 9.58 1.26
CA ASN A 258 1.04 8.69 0.53
C ASN A 258 0.43 7.33 0.19
N VAL A 259 0.15 6.46 1.17
CA VAL A 259 -0.52 5.17 0.94
C VAL A 259 -1.49 4.86 2.06
N HIS A 260 -2.63 4.26 1.70
CA HIS A 260 -3.44 3.54 2.66
C HIS A 260 -2.61 2.40 3.25
N GLU A 261 -2.82 2.10 4.53
CA GLU A 261 -2.07 1.05 5.22
C GLU A 261 -2.98 -0.03 5.77
N TRP A 262 -2.61 -1.29 5.51
CA TRP A 262 -3.29 -2.47 6.05
C TRP A 262 -3.15 -2.59 7.57
N MET A 263 -4.28 -2.73 8.25
CA MET A 263 -4.34 -3.04 9.67
C MET A 263 -4.66 -4.52 9.91
N GLN A 264 -4.44 -4.98 11.13
CA GLN A 264 -4.84 -6.33 11.56
C GLN A 264 -6.36 -6.51 11.61
N ASP A 265 -7.07 -5.48 12.06
CA ASP A 265 -8.47 -5.53 12.47
C ASP A 265 -9.41 -5.86 11.30
N TRP A 266 -10.43 -6.64 11.61
CA TRP A 266 -11.62 -6.70 10.78
C TRP A 266 -12.41 -5.39 10.93
N TYR A 267 -12.93 -4.88 9.82
CA TYR A 267 -13.70 -3.64 9.84
C TYR A 267 -15.12 -3.89 10.38
N ALA A 268 -15.58 -2.97 11.22
CA ALA A 268 -16.95 -2.86 11.69
C ALA A 268 -17.44 -1.41 11.53
N ASP A 269 -18.75 -1.25 11.33
CA ASP A 269 -19.37 0.03 10.96
C ASP A 269 -19.21 1.13 12.01
N ASN A 270 -18.94 0.79 13.27
CA ASN A 270 -18.69 1.73 14.35
C ASN A 270 -17.85 1.07 15.45
N TYR A 271 -17.54 1.83 16.49
CA TYR A 271 -16.74 1.36 17.63
C TYR A 271 -17.55 0.80 18.80
N ALA A 272 -18.87 0.61 18.66
CA ALA A 272 -19.73 0.18 19.78
C ALA A 272 -19.42 -1.23 20.32
N HIS A 273 -18.64 -2.01 19.57
CA HIS A 273 -18.18 -3.35 19.95
C HIS A 273 -16.84 -3.35 20.70
N ILE A 274 -16.15 -2.21 20.80
CA ILE A 274 -14.84 -2.11 21.44
C ILE A 274 -15.03 -1.91 22.94
N ASP A 275 -14.40 -2.77 23.73
CA ASP A 275 -14.34 -2.60 25.18
C ASP A 275 -13.37 -1.46 25.54
N PRO A 276 -13.84 -0.39 26.20
CA PRO A 276 -12.96 0.66 26.73
C PRO A 276 -11.88 0.06 27.64
N ASP A 277 -10.70 0.66 27.68
CA ASP A 277 -9.57 0.24 28.54
C ASP A 277 -8.91 -1.12 28.20
N SER A 278 -9.20 -1.70 27.04
CA SER A 278 -8.52 -2.90 26.51
C SER A 278 -7.44 -2.54 25.49
N ASN A 279 -6.56 -3.49 25.13
CA ASN A 279 -5.78 -3.46 23.88
C ASN A 279 -6.68 -4.00 22.75
N PRO A 280 -7.46 -3.18 22.01
CA PRO A 280 -8.41 -3.73 21.06
C PRO A 280 -7.71 -4.31 19.83
N HIS A 281 -8.25 -5.44 19.38
CA HIS A 281 -7.83 -6.17 18.17
C HIS A 281 -8.92 -6.16 17.08
N GLY A 282 -9.97 -5.35 17.28
CA GLY A 282 -11.18 -5.35 16.46
C GLY A 282 -12.05 -6.59 16.70
N PRO A 283 -13.08 -6.82 15.88
CA PRO A 283 -13.90 -8.02 15.92
C PRO A 283 -13.10 -9.28 15.58
N ASP A 284 -13.46 -10.42 16.17
CA ASP A 284 -12.81 -11.72 15.91
C ASP A 284 -12.91 -12.19 14.45
N SER A 285 -13.99 -11.78 13.76
CA SER A 285 -14.23 -12.12 12.37
C SER A 285 -14.87 -10.96 11.62
N GLY A 286 -14.69 -10.94 10.30
CA GLY A 286 -15.31 -9.95 9.45
C GLY A 286 -15.08 -10.25 7.98
N ARG A 287 -15.55 -9.34 7.14
CA ARG A 287 -15.54 -9.52 5.69
C ARG A 287 -14.40 -8.77 5.00
N VAL A 288 -14.04 -7.62 5.55
CA VAL A 288 -13.07 -6.66 5.00
C VAL A 288 -12.16 -6.18 6.12
N LYS A 289 -10.90 -5.92 5.79
CA LYS A 289 -9.87 -5.46 6.73
C LYS A 289 -9.81 -3.94 6.73
N VAL A 290 -9.45 -3.37 7.87
CA VAL A 290 -9.32 -1.92 8.03
C VAL A 290 -8.13 -1.39 7.22
N LEU A 291 -8.32 -0.23 6.59
CA LEU A 291 -7.30 0.62 5.98
C LEU A 291 -7.24 1.98 6.69
N ARG A 292 -6.04 2.51 6.93
CA ARG A 292 -5.83 3.80 7.61
C ARG A 292 -4.89 4.72 6.84
N GLY A 293 -4.80 5.97 7.27
CA GLY A 293 -3.84 6.98 6.78
C GLY A 293 -4.28 7.80 5.57
N GLY A 294 -5.11 7.24 4.68
CA GLY A 294 -5.38 7.86 3.38
C GLY A 294 -4.19 7.68 2.43
N SER A 295 -4.33 8.06 1.17
CA SER A 295 -3.33 7.80 0.13
C SER A 295 -3.06 9.02 -0.75
N TRP A 296 -2.05 8.90 -1.61
CA TRP A 296 -1.79 9.88 -2.66
C TRP A 296 -2.99 10.06 -3.63
N GLY A 297 -3.89 9.08 -3.71
CA GLY A 297 -5.14 9.15 -4.49
C GLY A 297 -6.34 9.73 -3.72
N SER A 298 -6.16 10.10 -2.44
CA SER A 298 -7.24 10.65 -1.62
C SER A 298 -7.67 12.03 -2.14
N PRO A 299 -8.97 12.25 -2.41
CA PRO A 299 -9.45 13.41 -3.18
C PRO A 299 -9.50 14.71 -2.37
N SER A 300 -9.42 14.65 -1.04
CA SER A 300 -9.51 15.82 -0.18
C SER A 300 -8.82 15.58 1.17
N PRO A 301 -8.51 16.64 1.93
CA PRO A 301 -7.94 16.54 3.27
C PRO A 301 -8.77 15.73 4.26
N GLU A 302 -10.08 15.62 4.05
CA GLU A 302 -10.99 14.91 4.96
C GLU A 302 -10.64 13.41 5.06
N PHE A 303 -10.06 12.85 4.00
CA PHE A 303 -9.62 11.45 3.91
C PHE A 303 -8.29 11.19 4.63
N LEU A 304 -7.58 12.25 5.00
CA LEU A 304 -6.25 12.20 5.61
C LEU A 304 -6.29 12.40 7.13
N ARG A 305 -7.48 12.57 7.70
CA ARG A 305 -7.65 12.70 9.15
C ARG A 305 -7.17 11.41 9.84
N VAL A 306 -6.51 11.54 10.98
CA VAL A 306 -6.04 10.39 11.77
C VAL A 306 -7.18 9.47 12.20
N SER A 307 -8.39 10.02 12.39
CA SER A 307 -9.59 9.25 12.71
C SER A 307 -10.24 8.60 11.50
N ARG A 308 -9.94 9.01 10.26
CA ARG A 308 -10.61 8.52 9.04
C ARG A 308 -10.35 7.05 8.80
N ARG A 309 -11.42 6.26 8.75
CA ARG A 309 -11.36 4.82 8.50
C ARG A 309 -11.72 4.53 7.05
N SER A 310 -11.03 3.57 6.47
CA SER A 310 -11.39 2.93 5.21
C SER A 310 -11.24 1.42 5.38
N PHE A 311 -11.54 0.66 4.34
CA PHE A 311 -11.45 -0.80 4.39
C PHE A 311 -11.38 -1.37 2.98
N ALA A 312 -10.90 -2.59 2.88
CA ALA A 312 -10.95 -3.37 1.65
C ALA A 312 -10.93 -4.87 1.97
N ALA A 313 -11.39 -5.70 1.02
CA ALA A 313 -11.30 -7.14 1.17
C ALA A 313 -9.83 -7.58 1.36
N PRO A 314 -9.55 -8.62 2.16
CA PRO A 314 -8.18 -8.98 2.52
C PRO A 314 -7.33 -9.45 1.32
N GLY A 315 -7.96 -9.90 0.23
CA GLY A 315 -7.28 -10.23 -1.02
C GLY A 315 -7.14 -9.05 -2.00
N PHE A 316 -7.74 -7.90 -1.70
CA PHE A 316 -7.69 -6.71 -2.53
C PHE A 316 -6.27 -6.12 -2.53
N TYR A 317 -5.84 -5.52 -3.63
CA TYR A 317 -4.58 -4.79 -3.73
C TYR A 317 -4.73 -3.63 -4.72
N ASN A 318 -4.00 -2.54 -4.49
CA ASN A 318 -3.98 -1.38 -5.37
C ASN A 318 -2.64 -0.61 -5.29
N TYR A 319 -2.34 0.27 -6.25
CA TYR A 319 -1.07 1.04 -6.29
C TYR A 319 -0.94 2.07 -5.15
N ASP A 320 -1.98 2.26 -4.35
CA ASP A 320 -2.03 3.23 -3.26
C ASP A 320 -2.29 2.58 -1.90
N ILE A 321 -2.20 1.24 -1.82
CA ILE A 321 -2.27 0.46 -0.58
C ILE A 321 -0.90 -0.16 -0.32
N GLY A 322 -0.33 0.16 0.84
CA GLY A 322 0.85 -0.47 1.43
C GLY A 322 0.59 -0.89 2.87
N PHE A 323 1.62 -0.88 3.70
CA PHE A 323 1.54 -1.26 5.10
C PHE A 323 2.79 -0.83 5.87
N ARG A 324 2.68 -0.86 7.21
CA ARG A 324 3.81 -0.80 8.14
C ARG A 324 3.68 -1.91 9.18
N MET A 325 4.74 -2.13 9.94
CA MET A 325 4.79 -3.20 10.94
C MET A 325 4.85 -2.65 12.35
N VAL A 326 4.46 -3.50 13.31
CA VAL A 326 4.68 -3.29 14.74
C VAL A 326 5.35 -4.50 15.38
N LEU A 327 5.95 -4.27 16.56
CA LEU A 327 6.46 -5.27 17.48
C LEU A 327 5.95 -4.98 18.91
N PRO A 328 5.66 -5.99 19.74
CA PRO A 328 5.44 -5.79 21.17
C PRO A 328 6.66 -5.15 21.83
N ALA A 329 6.48 -4.19 22.74
CA ALA A 329 7.63 -3.53 23.39
C ALA A 329 8.36 -4.39 24.41
N GLU A 330 7.66 -5.36 25.01
CA GLU A 330 8.20 -6.28 26.01
C GLU A 330 9.35 -7.17 25.47
N TYR A 331 9.37 -7.43 24.16
CA TYR A 331 10.35 -8.30 23.49
C TYR A 331 11.38 -7.52 22.65
N ALA A 332 11.50 -6.20 22.85
CA ALA A 332 12.47 -5.37 22.14
C ALA A 332 13.89 -5.39 22.76
N GLN A 333 14.05 -5.97 23.96
CA GLN A 333 15.33 -5.99 24.71
C GLN A 333 15.85 -7.41 25.01
N THR A 334 15.20 -8.47 24.55
CA THR A 334 15.65 -9.83 24.85
C THR A 334 16.81 -10.22 23.93
N ASP A 335 18.04 -10.00 24.40
CA ASP A 335 19.28 -10.65 23.97
C ASP A 335 19.25 -12.20 24.21
N SER A 336 18.09 -12.79 24.54
CA SER A 336 17.98 -14.22 24.82
C SER A 336 17.80 -15.03 23.54
N TYR A 337 18.86 -15.07 22.73
CA TYR A 337 19.12 -16.19 21.83
C TYR A 337 19.34 -17.45 22.68
N ASN A 338 18.26 -18.17 23.00
CA ASN A 338 18.38 -19.53 23.51
C ASN A 338 18.48 -20.49 22.31
N ASN A 339 19.60 -21.20 22.28
CA ASN A 339 19.98 -22.24 21.30
C ASN A 339 19.04 -23.46 21.29
N ALA A 340 17.80 -23.26 20.88
CA ALA A 340 16.87 -24.26 20.39
C ALA A 340 15.89 -23.48 19.51
N VAL A 341 16.08 -23.36 18.20
CA VAL A 341 15.74 -24.37 17.19
C VAL A 341 16.52 -24.00 15.92
N ALA A 342 17.76 -24.47 15.77
CA ALA A 342 18.54 -24.32 14.52
C ALA A 342 18.13 -25.36 13.45
N ILE A 343 17.22 -26.27 13.80
CA ILE A 343 16.55 -27.14 12.84
C ILE A 343 15.31 -26.40 12.35
N ASP A 344 15.32 -26.06 11.07
CA ASP A 344 14.20 -25.62 10.23
C ASP A 344 13.91 -24.12 10.05
N ALA A 345 14.88 -23.21 10.24
CA ALA A 345 14.70 -21.84 9.74
C ALA A 345 14.42 -21.81 8.22
N GLU A 346 15.12 -22.65 7.44
CA GLU A 346 14.91 -22.80 6.00
C GLU A 346 13.56 -23.48 5.67
N LEU A 347 13.11 -24.47 6.45
CA LEU A 347 11.77 -25.02 6.25
C LEU A 347 10.67 -24.04 6.68
N MET A 348 10.87 -23.27 7.75
CA MET A 348 9.91 -22.26 8.20
C MET A 348 9.82 -21.13 7.18
N GLU A 349 10.95 -20.66 6.63
CA GLU A 349 10.96 -19.70 5.54
C GLU A 349 10.28 -20.28 4.29
N SER A 350 10.60 -21.51 3.90
CA SER A 350 9.91 -22.16 2.78
C SER A 350 8.42 -22.43 3.05
N ARG A 351 8.01 -22.63 4.32
CA ARG A 351 6.60 -22.69 4.72
C ARG A 351 5.97 -21.33 4.51
N VAL A 352 6.52 -20.25 5.07
CA VAL A 352 6.02 -18.87 4.86
C VAL A 352 5.88 -18.57 3.37
N LEU A 353 6.93 -18.80 2.57
CA LEU A 353 6.87 -18.60 1.13
C LEU A 353 5.83 -19.49 0.45
N ARG A 354 5.62 -20.74 0.88
CA ARG A 354 4.51 -21.58 0.41
C ARG A 354 3.16 -20.99 0.76
N LEU A 355 2.96 -20.47 1.98
CA LEU A 355 1.71 -19.81 2.39
C LEU A 355 1.37 -18.65 1.45
N CYS A 356 2.36 -17.79 1.16
CA CYS A 356 2.18 -16.65 0.27
C CYS A 356 1.86 -17.05 -1.17
N ASN A 357 2.28 -18.26 -1.57
CA ASN A 357 1.98 -18.82 -2.88
C ASN A 357 0.63 -19.58 -2.93
N MET A 358 0.06 -20.00 -1.80
CA MET A 358 -1.21 -20.77 -1.77
C MET A 358 -2.40 -19.94 -2.23
N GLY A 359 -2.50 -18.66 -1.84
CA GLY A 359 -3.58 -17.77 -2.29
C GLY A 359 -3.61 -17.44 -3.80
N ARG A 360 -2.58 -17.87 -4.55
CA ARG A 360 -2.46 -17.70 -6.01
C ARG A 360 -2.41 -19.03 -6.77
N ARG A 361 -2.29 -20.18 -6.09
CA ARG A 361 -2.17 -21.51 -6.72
C ARG A 361 -3.43 -22.35 -6.50
N ASN A 362 -4.20 -22.48 -7.58
CA ASN A 362 -5.04 -23.62 -7.94
C ASN A 362 -5.72 -24.38 -6.79
N GLU A 363 -6.93 -23.96 -6.46
CA GLU A 363 -8.01 -24.94 -6.36
C GLU A 363 -8.60 -25.09 -7.77
N SER A 364 -8.92 -26.32 -8.17
CA SER A 364 -9.32 -26.67 -9.54
C SER A 364 -10.34 -25.68 -10.11
N PRO A 365 -10.27 -25.34 -11.42
CA PRO A 365 -11.21 -24.42 -12.03
C PRO A 365 -12.64 -24.86 -11.67
N PRO A 366 -13.50 -23.94 -11.21
CA PRO A 366 -14.86 -24.26 -10.84
C PRO A 366 -15.53 -25.01 -11.98
N ARG A 367 -16.38 -25.95 -11.61
CA ARG A 367 -17.41 -26.45 -12.53
C ARG A 367 -18.10 -25.23 -13.13
N THR A 368 -18.20 -25.19 -14.46
CA THR A 368 -18.85 -24.13 -15.24
C THR A 368 -20.04 -23.52 -14.51
N MET A 369 -19.97 -22.24 -14.13
CA MET A 369 -21.04 -21.55 -13.42
C MET A 369 -21.91 -20.77 -14.42
N ALA A 370 -23.22 -20.99 -14.35
CA ALA A 370 -24.19 -20.31 -15.20
C ALA A 370 -24.35 -18.83 -14.80
N LEU A 371 -24.30 -17.92 -15.76
CA LEU A 371 -24.35 -16.46 -15.51
C LEU A 371 -25.72 -15.97 -15.01
N ASP A 372 -26.76 -16.74 -15.23
CA ASP A 372 -28.13 -16.53 -14.75
C ASP A 372 -28.42 -17.24 -13.43
N SER A 373 -27.46 -18.01 -12.90
CA SER A 373 -27.65 -18.72 -11.63
C SER A 373 -27.65 -17.77 -10.43
N GLU A 374 -28.41 -18.15 -9.40
CA GLU A 374 -28.36 -17.47 -8.10
C GLU A 374 -26.95 -17.52 -7.48
N ALA A 375 -26.16 -18.55 -7.79
CA ALA A 375 -24.76 -18.64 -7.37
C ALA A 375 -23.91 -17.53 -8.00
N PHE A 376 -24.04 -17.28 -9.31
CA PHE A 376 -23.37 -16.17 -9.99
C PHE A 376 -23.80 -14.83 -9.41
N ARG A 377 -25.12 -14.61 -9.26
CA ARG A 377 -25.67 -13.38 -8.69
C ARG A 377 -25.10 -13.12 -7.29
N ARG A 378 -25.09 -14.12 -6.41
CA ARG A 378 -24.54 -14.01 -5.05
C ARG A 378 -23.06 -13.63 -5.04
N ARG A 379 -22.25 -14.24 -5.91
CA ARG A 379 -20.81 -13.93 -6.01
C ARG A 379 -20.56 -12.54 -6.58
N LEU A 380 -21.38 -12.10 -7.54
CA LEU A 380 -21.31 -10.74 -8.06
C LEU A 380 -21.70 -9.70 -7.00
N ILE A 381 -22.75 -9.96 -6.21
CA ILE A 381 -23.13 -9.09 -5.07
C ILE A 381 -21.98 -8.95 -4.09
N ALA A 382 -21.35 -10.07 -3.71
CA ALA A 382 -20.18 -10.07 -2.84
C ALA A 382 -19.08 -9.20 -3.46
N TYR A 383 -18.66 -9.50 -4.70
CA TYR A 383 -17.64 -8.74 -5.40
C TYR A 383 -17.91 -7.23 -5.42
N ILE A 384 -19.14 -6.83 -5.77
CA ILE A 384 -19.52 -5.40 -5.80
C ILE A 384 -19.43 -4.78 -4.41
N ARG A 385 -19.93 -5.47 -3.39
CA ARG A 385 -19.90 -5.00 -2.00
C ARG A 385 -18.46 -4.85 -1.51
N ASP A 386 -17.53 -5.72 -1.90
CA ASP A 386 -16.12 -5.70 -1.45
C ASP A 386 -15.23 -4.72 -2.19
N HIS A 387 -15.39 -4.62 -3.51
CA HIS A 387 -14.46 -3.92 -4.37
C HIS A 387 -14.90 -2.49 -4.68
N PHE A 388 -16.17 -2.15 -4.38
CA PHE A 388 -16.74 -0.81 -4.58
C PHE A 388 -17.45 -0.30 -3.31
N SER A 389 -17.01 -0.74 -2.13
CA SER A 389 -17.68 -0.44 -0.86
C SER A 389 -17.75 1.05 -0.52
N GLU A 390 -16.77 1.85 -0.92
CA GLU A 390 -16.72 3.32 -0.74
C GLU A 390 -17.33 4.08 -1.93
N SER A 391 -18.07 3.38 -2.78
CA SER A 391 -18.91 4.03 -3.78
C SER A 391 -19.83 5.06 -3.13
N ILE A 392 -19.80 6.30 -3.63
CA ILE A 392 -20.70 7.36 -3.16
C ILE A 392 -22.18 6.97 -3.28
N TYR A 393 -22.52 6.10 -4.23
CA TYR A 393 -23.89 5.61 -4.43
C TYR A 393 -24.38 4.70 -3.29
N PHE A 394 -23.49 4.18 -2.44
CA PHE A 394 -23.83 3.36 -1.27
C PHE A 394 -23.93 4.16 0.02
N HIS A 395 -23.46 5.41 0.02
CA HIS A 395 -23.33 6.22 1.24
C HIS A 395 -24.23 7.46 1.27
N GLN A 396 -24.64 7.96 0.10
CA GLN A 396 -25.42 9.18 0.03
C GLN A 396 -26.38 9.21 -1.17
N GLN A 397 -27.43 10.00 -1.03
CA GLN A 397 -28.39 10.26 -2.10
C GLN A 397 -27.73 11.18 -3.14
N ILE A 398 -27.69 10.74 -4.41
CA ILE A 398 -27.06 11.49 -5.51
C ILE A 398 -28.16 11.95 -6.47
N ASP A 399 -28.29 13.26 -6.71
CA ASP A 399 -29.21 13.82 -7.71
C ASP A 399 -30.66 13.28 -7.63
N GLY A 400 -31.16 13.04 -6.41
CA GLY A 400 -32.50 12.51 -6.17
C GLY A 400 -32.61 10.98 -6.26
N GLN A 401 -31.57 10.28 -6.75
CA GLN A 401 -31.50 8.82 -6.73
C GLN A 401 -31.30 8.29 -5.31
N PRO A 402 -32.09 7.30 -4.86
CA PRO A 402 -31.91 6.72 -3.53
C PRO A 402 -30.53 6.08 -3.38
N ILE A 403 -30.08 6.00 -2.12
CA ILE A 403 -28.89 5.22 -1.75
C ILE A 403 -29.10 3.78 -2.25
N LEU A 404 -28.13 3.29 -3.03
CA LEU A 404 -28.16 1.94 -3.57
C LEU A 404 -27.55 0.95 -2.59
N THR A 405 -27.89 -0.33 -2.79
CA THR A 405 -27.23 -1.45 -2.13
C THR A 405 -26.40 -2.20 -3.16
N PRO A 406 -25.43 -3.03 -2.74
CA PRO A 406 -24.72 -3.93 -3.65
C PRO A 406 -25.66 -4.83 -4.46
N GLU A 407 -26.79 -5.25 -3.88
CA GLU A 407 -27.84 -6.03 -4.55
C GLU A 407 -28.50 -5.22 -5.66
N SER A 408 -28.97 -4.00 -5.37
CA SER A 408 -29.64 -3.18 -6.39
C SER A 408 -28.68 -2.73 -7.49
N MET A 409 -27.40 -2.52 -7.17
CA MET A 409 -26.35 -2.30 -8.16
C MET A 409 -26.12 -3.55 -9.04
N THR A 410 -26.06 -4.73 -8.43
CA THR A 410 -25.92 -5.99 -9.16
C THR A 410 -27.09 -6.18 -10.13
N ASP A 411 -28.32 -5.97 -9.65
CA ASP A 411 -29.51 -6.11 -10.47
C ASP A 411 -29.50 -5.12 -11.65
N LEU A 412 -29.00 -3.91 -11.44
CA LEU A 412 -28.82 -2.93 -12.51
C LEU A 412 -27.78 -3.37 -13.56
N ILE A 413 -26.64 -3.90 -13.13
CA ILE A 413 -25.60 -4.45 -14.01
C ILE A 413 -26.19 -5.58 -14.86
N LEU A 414 -26.86 -6.54 -14.21
CA LEU A 414 -27.47 -7.70 -14.87
C LEU A 414 -28.59 -7.28 -15.83
N GLU A 415 -29.43 -6.33 -15.44
CA GLU A 415 -30.48 -5.79 -16.29
C GLU A 415 -29.91 -5.15 -17.56
N SER A 416 -28.97 -4.23 -17.39
CA SER A 416 -28.38 -3.47 -18.50
C SER A 416 -27.63 -4.38 -19.49
N THR A 417 -26.86 -5.33 -18.96
CA THR A 417 -26.09 -6.28 -19.76
C THR A 417 -26.99 -7.27 -20.50
N ARG A 418 -28.08 -7.73 -19.88
CA ARG A 418 -29.11 -8.57 -20.53
C ARG A 418 -29.82 -7.84 -21.67
N ILE A 419 -30.30 -6.61 -21.44
CA ILE A 419 -31.01 -5.82 -22.45
C ILE A 419 -30.15 -5.59 -23.70
N HIS A 420 -28.86 -5.34 -23.50
CA HIS A 420 -27.94 -5.05 -24.59
C HIS A 420 -27.14 -6.27 -25.07
N ASN A 421 -27.41 -7.46 -24.54
CA ASN A 421 -26.73 -8.70 -24.91
C ASN A 421 -25.19 -8.57 -24.80
N ILE A 422 -24.74 -8.19 -23.60
CA ILE A 422 -23.33 -8.04 -23.20
C ILE A 422 -23.05 -8.99 -22.04
N HIS A 423 -21.85 -9.55 -21.98
CA HIS A 423 -21.44 -10.37 -20.84
C HIS A 423 -21.33 -9.51 -19.56
N PRO A 424 -21.98 -9.86 -18.43
CA PRO A 424 -21.96 -9.03 -17.21
C PRO A 424 -20.54 -8.72 -16.70
N LEU A 425 -19.65 -9.72 -16.70
CA LEU A 425 -18.25 -9.51 -16.31
C LEU A 425 -17.45 -8.60 -17.23
N TYR A 426 -17.90 -8.39 -18.47
CA TYR A 426 -17.27 -7.39 -19.32
C TYR A 426 -17.53 -5.99 -18.79
N LEU A 427 -18.79 -5.70 -18.45
CA LEU A 427 -19.17 -4.43 -17.84
C LEU A 427 -18.49 -4.25 -16.47
N VAL A 428 -18.48 -5.28 -15.63
CA VAL A 428 -17.79 -5.25 -14.32
C VAL A 428 -16.28 -5.10 -14.49
N GLY A 429 -15.69 -5.74 -15.51
CA GLY A 429 -14.29 -5.57 -15.89
C GLY A 429 -13.98 -4.13 -16.28
N ILE A 430 -14.87 -3.48 -17.05
CA ILE A 430 -14.74 -2.06 -17.41
C ILE A 430 -14.85 -1.20 -16.16
N MET A 431 -15.88 -1.42 -15.34
CA MET A 431 -16.05 -0.70 -14.07
C MET A 431 -14.84 -0.86 -13.16
N ARG A 432 -14.27 -2.06 -13.06
CA ARG A 432 -13.05 -2.30 -12.30
C ARG A 432 -11.88 -1.56 -12.91
N SER A 433 -11.71 -1.64 -14.22
CA SER A 433 -10.56 -1.02 -14.86
C SER A 433 -10.55 0.51 -14.79
N GLU A 434 -11.75 1.07 -14.90
CA GLU A 434 -11.97 2.51 -14.91
C GLU A 434 -12.10 3.10 -13.50
N SER A 435 -12.24 2.25 -12.47
CA SER A 435 -12.22 2.70 -11.07
C SER A 435 -10.92 3.42 -10.72
N GLY A 436 -9.84 3.13 -11.46
CA GLY A 436 -8.59 3.87 -11.43
C GLY A 436 -8.13 4.15 -10.00
N PHE A 437 -7.62 5.37 -9.80
CA PHE A 437 -7.32 6.16 -8.57
C PHE A 437 -7.76 5.65 -7.16
N GLY A 438 -8.93 5.04 -7.06
CA GLY A 438 -9.63 4.84 -5.78
C GLY A 438 -9.62 3.39 -5.30
N THR A 439 -9.20 3.20 -4.06
CA THR A 439 -9.17 1.91 -3.35
C THR A 439 -10.49 1.16 -3.31
N VAL A 440 -11.64 1.83 -3.39
CA VAL A 440 -12.95 1.20 -3.13
C VAL A 440 -14.13 1.98 -3.75
N SER A 441 -13.89 2.83 -4.75
CA SER A 441 -14.94 3.66 -5.37
C SER A 441 -15.20 3.26 -6.83
N PHE A 442 -16.40 3.54 -7.35
CA PHE A 442 -16.67 3.38 -8.78
C PHE A 442 -15.83 4.36 -9.62
N PRO A 443 -15.66 4.09 -10.93
CA PRO A 443 -14.97 5.01 -11.84
C PRO A 443 -15.37 6.47 -11.68
N ARG A 444 -14.41 7.37 -11.93
CA ARG A 444 -14.63 8.83 -11.82
C ARG A 444 -15.79 9.32 -12.71
N TRP A 445 -16.11 8.64 -13.81
CA TRP A 445 -17.27 8.92 -14.68
C TRP A 445 -18.59 8.28 -14.21
N PHE A 446 -18.55 7.41 -13.21
CA PHE A 446 -19.71 7.02 -12.42
C PHE A 446 -19.93 8.00 -11.26
N ASN A 447 -18.88 8.40 -10.54
CA ASN A 447 -19.02 9.28 -9.36
C ASN A 447 -19.30 10.77 -9.69
N ASN A 448 -19.37 11.13 -10.96
CA ASN A 448 -19.69 12.49 -11.40
C ASN A 448 -20.80 12.43 -12.45
N PRO A 449 -22.05 12.80 -12.12
CA PRO A 449 -23.01 13.13 -13.15
C PRO A 449 -22.51 14.43 -13.82
N MET A 450 -21.70 14.29 -14.89
CA MET A 450 -21.42 15.29 -15.94
C MET A 450 -20.09 16.10 -16.00
N ALA A 451 -18.92 15.61 -15.58
CA ALA A 451 -17.67 16.33 -15.93
C ALA A 451 -16.52 15.44 -16.40
N TYR A 452 -16.29 15.41 -17.72
CA TYR A 452 -14.98 15.14 -18.30
C TYR A 452 -14.14 16.43 -18.27
N HIS A 453 -13.16 16.52 -17.38
CA HIS A 453 -12.02 17.41 -17.59
C HIS A 453 -10.80 16.54 -17.86
N TRP A 454 -10.55 16.25 -19.15
CA TRP A 454 -9.23 15.86 -19.60
C TRP A 454 -8.59 17.08 -20.26
N ALA A 455 -7.58 17.67 -19.63
CA ALA A 455 -6.64 18.53 -20.33
C ALA A 455 -5.71 17.61 -21.15
N ASN A 456 -6.07 17.31 -22.40
CA ASN A 456 -5.30 16.39 -23.24
C ASN A 456 -4.13 17.08 -23.95
N TRP A 457 -2.97 16.43 -23.91
CA TRP A 457 -1.75 16.79 -24.66
C TRP A 457 -1.78 16.22 -26.09
N LYS A 458 -0.95 16.77 -26.99
CA LYS A 458 -0.77 16.26 -28.37
C LYS A 458 0.08 14.99 -28.39
N MET A 459 -0.32 13.98 -29.18
CA MET A 459 0.52 12.81 -29.47
C MET A 459 1.74 13.20 -30.34
N ALA A 460 2.85 12.47 -30.17
CA ALA A 460 4.10 12.67 -30.91
C ALA A 460 3.96 12.53 -32.44
N ASN A 461 2.91 11.87 -32.93
CA ASN A 461 2.65 11.66 -34.36
C ASN A 461 1.68 12.70 -34.98
N GLY A 462 1.32 13.76 -34.25
CA GLY A 462 0.46 14.82 -34.77
C GLY A 462 -1.01 14.44 -34.98
N ALA A 463 -1.42 13.21 -34.64
CA ALA A 463 -2.82 12.84 -34.67
C ALA A 463 -3.56 13.49 -33.48
N PRO A 464 -4.69 14.19 -33.71
CA PRO A 464 -5.45 14.78 -32.63
C PRO A 464 -6.09 13.69 -31.77
N LEU A 465 -5.79 13.66 -30.47
CA LEU A 465 -6.72 13.07 -29.52
C LEU A 465 -7.92 14.02 -29.48
N TYR A 466 -9.08 13.56 -29.97
CA TYR A 466 -10.39 14.21 -29.96
C TYR A 466 -10.42 15.73 -29.73
N ALA A 467 -10.77 16.50 -30.77
CA ALA A 467 -11.06 17.92 -30.62
C ALA A 467 -12.03 18.14 -29.45
N PRO A 468 -11.68 18.97 -28.44
CA PRO A 468 -12.54 19.21 -27.31
C PRO A 468 -13.83 19.86 -27.80
N VAL A 469 -14.93 19.13 -27.71
CA VAL A 469 -16.26 19.69 -27.95
C VAL A 469 -16.78 20.20 -26.62
N VAL A 470 -16.67 21.51 -26.41
CA VAL A 470 -17.36 22.20 -25.32
C VAL A 470 -18.85 21.86 -25.43
N GLY A 471 -19.44 21.28 -24.37
CA GLY A 471 -20.88 20.95 -24.31
C GLY A 471 -21.28 19.49 -24.57
N ARG A 472 -20.36 18.51 -24.54
CA ARG A 472 -20.69 17.08 -24.81
C ARG A 472 -21.13 16.21 -23.62
N ASN A 473 -21.15 16.71 -22.39
CA ASN A 473 -21.51 15.86 -21.24
C ASN A 473 -23.04 15.71 -21.20
N ARG A 474 -23.53 14.48 -21.38
CA ARG A 474 -24.95 14.18 -21.19
C ARG A 474 -25.22 14.00 -19.70
N ARG A 475 -26.18 14.75 -19.16
CA ARG A 475 -26.78 14.43 -17.86
C ARG A 475 -27.69 13.25 -18.05
N TYR A 476 -27.47 12.19 -17.28
CA TYR A 476 -28.46 11.13 -17.13
C TYR A 476 -29.33 11.45 -15.93
N ARG A 477 -30.61 11.09 -15.99
CA ARG A 477 -31.58 11.32 -14.93
C ARG A 477 -31.25 10.53 -13.68
N ASN A 478 -30.66 9.35 -13.86
CA ASN A 478 -30.21 8.45 -12.80
C ASN A 478 -29.17 7.47 -13.34
N LEU A 479 -28.54 6.74 -12.43
CA LEU A 479 -27.54 5.72 -12.72
C LEU A 479 -28.06 4.64 -13.66
N ARG A 480 -29.33 4.24 -13.53
CA ARG A 480 -29.93 3.22 -14.41
C ARG A 480 -29.92 3.64 -15.87
N GLU A 481 -30.33 4.88 -16.17
CA GLU A 481 -30.27 5.43 -17.52
C GLU A 481 -28.83 5.48 -18.05
N GLY A 482 -27.87 5.88 -17.20
CA GLY A 482 -26.45 5.86 -17.52
C GLY A 482 -25.95 4.46 -17.90
N PHE A 483 -26.28 3.45 -17.09
CA PHE A 483 -25.92 2.05 -17.34
C PHE A 483 -26.48 1.53 -18.67
N LEU A 484 -27.74 1.83 -18.97
CA LEU A 484 -28.37 1.39 -20.23
C LEU A 484 -27.70 2.05 -21.45
N ILE A 485 -27.51 3.37 -21.41
CA ILE A 485 -26.91 4.10 -22.53
C ILE A 485 -25.44 3.69 -22.73
N PHE A 486 -24.71 3.47 -21.64
CA PHE A 486 -23.33 3.00 -21.70
C PHE A 486 -23.24 1.60 -22.33
N SER A 487 -24.04 0.64 -21.83
CA SER A 487 -24.11 -0.71 -22.40
C SER A 487 -24.54 -0.70 -23.87
N ALA A 488 -25.50 0.13 -24.27
CA ALA A 488 -25.83 0.31 -25.68
C ALA A 488 -24.62 0.80 -26.51
N GLY A 489 -23.81 1.71 -25.95
CA GLY A 489 -22.58 2.21 -26.57
C GLY A 489 -21.50 1.13 -26.75
N LEU A 490 -21.37 0.19 -25.80
CA LEU A 490 -20.43 -0.93 -25.87
C LEU A 490 -20.71 -1.88 -27.05
N ARG A 491 -21.89 -1.81 -27.66
CA ARG A 491 -22.28 -2.65 -28.81
C ARG A 491 -21.69 -2.22 -30.15
N ARG A 492 -20.96 -1.10 -30.20
CA ARG A 492 -20.27 -0.68 -31.42
C ARG A 492 -19.31 -1.78 -31.86
N GLU A 493 -19.36 -2.12 -33.15
CA GLU A 493 -18.60 -3.23 -33.71
C GLU A 493 -17.09 -3.12 -33.42
N ILE A 494 -16.55 -1.90 -33.46
CA ILE A 494 -15.15 -1.62 -33.16
C ILE A 494 -14.77 -2.02 -31.71
N TYR A 495 -15.66 -1.80 -30.75
CA TYR A 495 -15.43 -2.16 -29.35
C TYR A 495 -15.53 -3.67 -29.13
N ILE A 496 -16.58 -4.30 -29.69
CA ILE A 496 -16.74 -5.76 -29.62
C ILE A 496 -15.55 -6.47 -30.29
N ARG A 497 -15.10 -5.97 -31.45
CA ARG A 497 -13.94 -6.54 -32.17
C ARG A 497 -12.65 -6.38 -31.38
N ALA A 498 -12.43 -5.21 -30.78
CA ALA A 498 -11.26 -4.97 -29.95
C ALA A 498 -11.27 -5.88 -28.70
N ALA A 499 -12.40 -5.95 -28.00
CA ALA A 499 -12.55 -6.74 -26.79
C ALA A 499 -12.42 -8.27 -27.04
N ARG A 500 -12.77 -8.72 -28.25
CA ARG A 500 -12.53 -10.10 -28.74
C ARG A 500 -11.06 -10.46 -28.88
N GLN A 501 -10.20 -9.48 -29.12
CA GLN A 501 -8.76 -9.69 -29.22
C GLN A 501 -8.18 -9.82 -27.82
N ASP A 502 -8.35 -8.75 -27.03
CA ASP A 502 -7.98 -8.69 -25.63
C ASP A 502 -8.63 -7.44 -25.01
N PHE A 503 -8.66 -7.35 -23.68
CA PHE A 503 -9.32 -6.21 -23.02
C PHE A 503 -8.48 -4.93 -23.11
N TYR A 504 -7.15 -5.03 -23.27
CA TYR A 504 -6.27 -3.87 -23.51
C TYR A 504 -6.62 -3.16 -24.81
N ARG A 505 -6.91 -3.90 -25.88
CA ARG A 505 -7.31 -3.38 -27.19
C ARG A 505 -8.61 -2.62 -27.08
N PHE A 506 -9.58 -3.13 -26.31
CA PHE A 506 -10.78 -2.38 -26.02
C PHE A 506 -10.46 -1.05 -25.33
N HIS A 507 -9.64 -1.09 -24.27
CA HIS A 507 -9.23 0.12 -23.53
C HIS A 507 -8.53 1.15 -24.40
N ILE A 508 -7.59 0.72 -25.24
CA ILE A 508 -6.89 1.60 -26.18
C ILE A 508 -7.88 2.25 -27.16
N VAL A 509 -8.86 1.50 -27.65
CA VAL A 509 -9.89 2.02 -28.57
C VAL A 509 -10.90 2.93 -27.85
N TYR A 510 -11.22 2.63 -26.59
CA TYR A 510 -12.21 3.35 -25.79
C TYR A 510 -11.64 4.63 -25.18
N VAL A 511 -10.51 4.52 -24.49
CA VAL A 511 -9.83 5.60 -23.74
C VAL A 511 -8.81 6.35 -24.61
N GLY A 512 -8.32 5.73 -25.70
CA GLY A 512 -7.36 6.36 -26.61
C GLY A 512 -5.90 6.30 -26.13
N SER A 513 -5.61 5.58 -25.05
CA SER A 513 -4.24 5.39 -24.54
C SER A 513 -4.08 4.00 -23.92
N GLU A 514 -2.84 3.48 -23.94
CA GLU A 514 -2.48 2.29 -23.18
C GLU A 514 -2.12 2.71 -21.76
N ALA A 515 -3.02 2.45 -20.82
CA ALA A 515 -2.79 2.69 -19.41
C ALA A 515 -2.90 1.37 -18.67
N LEU A 516 -1.79 0.63 -18.62
CA LEU A 516 -1.76 -0.69 -17.99
C LEU A 516 -2.19 -0.63 -16.52
N GLU A 517 -2.03 0.53 -15.86
CA GLU A 517 -2.49 0.78 -14.50
C GLU A 517 -4.01 0.65 -14.32
N TRP A 518 -4.78 0.93 -15.37
CA TRP A 518 -6.24 0.84 -15.37
C TRP A 518 -6.67 -0.62 -15.45
N MET A 519 -5.81 -1.51 -15.91
CA MET A 519 -6.15 -2.93 -16.08
C MET A 519 -5.95 -3.77 -14.83
N ASN A 520 -5.60 -3.14 -13.72
CA ASN A 520 -5.25 -3.81 -12.48
C ASN A 520 -6.45 -4.42 -11.77
N GLY A 521 -6.27 -5.66 -11.29
CA GLY A 521 -7.30 -6.40 -10.57
C GLY A 521 -8.47 -6.84 -11.45
N ILE A 522 -8.36 -6.75 -12.78
CA ILE A 522 -9.39 -7.31 -13.67
C ILE A 522 -9.45 -8.83 -13.54
N ASP A 523 -8.32 -9.48 -13.26
CA ASP A 523 -8.21 -10.90 -12.97
C ASP A 523 -9.06 -11.31 -11.76
N ARG A 524 -9.21 -10.41 -10.76
CA ARG A 524 -10.08 -10.60 -9.59
C ARG A 524 -11.54 -10.73 -10.00
N VAL A 525 -12.02 -9.98 -10.99
CA VAL A 525 -13.41 -10.08 -11.45
C VAL A 525 -13.75 -11.54 -11.79
N TYR A 526 -12.82 -12.27 -12.41
CA TYR A 526 -13.04 -13.66 -12.78
C TYR A 526 -12.76 -14.63 -11.64
N ARG A 527 -11.68 -14.42 -10.88
CA ARG A 527 -11.37 -15.28 -9.73
C ARG A 527 -12.49 -15.19 -8.69
N ASP A 528 -12.92 -14.00 -8.36
CA ASP A 528 -13.82 -13.77 -7.24
C ASP A 528 -15.27 -14.01 -7.65
N VAL A 529 -15.66 -13.65 -8.88
CA VAL A 529 -17.04 -13.89 -9.36
C VAL A 529 -17.21 -15.27 -9.99
N LEU A 530 -16.30 -15.72 -10.87
CA LEU A 530 -16.43 -17.03 -11.53
C LEU A 530 -15.68 -18.14 -10.81
N GLY A 531 -14.64 -17.84 -10.04
CA GLY A 531 -13.74 -18.83 -9.42
C GLY A 531 -12.64 -19.27 -10.35
N ILE A 532 -12.52 -18.66 -11.53
CA ILE A 532 -11.52 -19.03 -12.53
C ILE A 532 -10.16 -18.51 -12.03
N PRO A 533 -9.20 -19.40 -11.72
CA PRO A 533 -7.87 -18.96 -11.36
C PRO A 533 -7.20 -18.32 -12.58
N PHE A 534 -6.67 -17.11 -12.41
CA PHE A 534 -5.73 -16.50 -13.35
C PHE A 534 -4.32 -16.74 -12.81
N SER A 535 -3.46 -17.37 -13.61
CA SER A 535 -2.09 -17.66 -13.20
C SER A 535 -1.15 -16.48 -13.45
N ARG A 536 0.01 -16.45 -12.78
CA ARG A 536 1.12 -15.51 -13.05
C ARG A 536 1.57 -15.48 -14.52
N HIS A 537 1.24 -16.51 -15.30
CA HIS A 537 1.64 -16.69 -16.68
C HIS A 537 0.51 -16.41 -17.68
N GLU A 538 -0.70 -16.10 -17.23
CA GLU A 538 -1.78 -15.63 -18.07
C GLU A 538 -1.81 -14.10 -17.98
N PRO A 539 -1.35 -13.38 -19.02
CA PRO A 539 -1.40 -11.93 -19.01
C PRO A 539 -2.86 -11.50 -18.81
N SER A 540 -3.09 -10.47 -18.01
CA SER A 540 -4.38 -9.76 -17.90
C SER A 540 -4.98 -9.33 -19.25
N GLY A 541 -4.19 -9.39 -20.33
CA GLY A 541 -4.67 -9.17 -21.69
C GLY A 541 -5.60 -10.27 -22.16
N ASP A 542 -5.29 -11.53 -21.87
CA ASP A 542 -6.11 -12.66 -22.31
C ASP A 542 -7.49 -12.70 -21.63
N CYS A 543 -7.74 -11.87 -20.61
CA CYS A 543 -9.07 -11.71 -20.01
C CYS A 543 -10.12 -11.31 -21.05
N GLY A 544 -9.82 -10.41 -21.99
CA GLY A 544 -10.76 -10.01 -23.05
C GLY A 544 -11.05 -11.13 -24.04
N ALA A 545 -9.99 -11.85 -24.44
CA ALA A 545 -10.14 -13.06 -25.22
C ALA A 545 -11.02 -14.09 -24.49
N ARG A 546 -10.87 -14.29 -23.17
CA ARG A 546 -11.72 -15.22 -22.41
C ARG A 546 -13.18 -14.76 -22.30
N ILE A 547 -13.45 -13.47 -22.13
CA ILE A 547 -14.83 -12.93 -22.13
C ILE A 547 -15.56 -13.25 -23.43
N TYR A 548 -14.84 -13.18 -24.56
CA TYR A 548 -15.46 -13.14 -25.89
C TYR A 548 -15.23 -14.39 -26.75
N ARG A 549 -14.14 -15.13 -26.54
CA ARG A 549 -13.85 -16.40 -27.22
C ARG A 549 -14.82 -17.48 -26.74
N ASP A 550 -15.23 -17.42 -25.48
CA ASP A 550 -16.28 -18.29 -24.94
C ASP A 550 -17.69 -17.76 -25.23
N TRP A 551 -17.89 -16.59 -25.85
CA TRP A 551 -19.25 -16.04 -26.04
C TRP A 551 -20.12 -16.92 -26.94
N ASP A 552 -19.58 -17.47 -28.02
CA ASP A 552 -20.35 -18.33 -28.91
C ASP A 552 -20.52 -19.76 -28.34
N GLU A 553 -19.57 -20.27 -27.52
CA GLU A 553 -19.73 -21.54 -26.77
C GLU A 553 -20.64 -21.40 -25.52
N LEU A 554 -20.59 -20.28 -24.79
CA LEU A 554 -21.45 -19.97 -23.65
C LEU A 554 -22.88 -19.65 -24.09
N LYS A 555 -23.09 -18.97 -25.22
CA LYS A 555 -24.43 -18.83 -25.84
C LYS A 555 -25.11 -20.18 -26.06
N HIS A 556 -24.35 -21.21 -26.44
CA HIS A 556 -24.91 -22.55 -26.71
C HIS A 556 -25.11 -23.35 -25.42
N ARG A 557 -24.43 -23.00 -24.33
CA ARG A 557 -24.68 -23.56 -22.99
C ARG A 557 -25.77 -22.82 -22.21
N TYR A 558 -26.17 -21.62 -22.64
CA TYR A 558 -27.10 -20.73 -21.94
C TYR A 558 -28.01 -19.99 -22.95
N PRO A 559 -29.17 -20.58 -23.33
CA PRO A 559 -30.09 -20.04 -24.33
C PRO A 559 -30.92 -18.84 -23.87
#